data_AF-A0A948RK17-F1
#
_entry.id   AF-A0A948RK17-F1
#
_cell.length_a   1.000
_cell.length_b   1.000
_cell.length_c   1.000
_cell.angle_alpha   90.00
_cell.angle_beta   90.00
_cell.angle_gamma   90.00
#
_symmetry.space_group_name_H-M   'P 1'
#
loop_
_entity.id
_entity.type
_entity.pdbx_description
1 polymer ?
#
loop_
_entity_poly.entity_id
_entity_poly.type
_entity_poly.pdbx_seq_one_letter_code
_entity_poly.pdbx_strand_id
1 'polypeptide(L)'
;MNTTTPAEVQGWIDHARANDYWLVLMYHQIDYGPGEYSTTPENFDTEMQYLHGTGVAVLTMQQALQEIRPYFQQYTVDAAVSHGLGSVTPVTQTLDYLQQASVDLAPAAGCHISSIKDNGVSMTLSDPYLIDQVRVDHQVEVSFAPSEPVLSSGPRTAGRPGPSCRTPTRSAC
;
A
#
# COMPACT_ATOMS: atom_id res chain seq x y z
N MET A 1 -38.18 28.01 13.93
CA MET A 1 -36.74 28.13 14.24
C MET A 1 -36.13 26.80 13.88
N ASN A 2 -35.17 26.78 12.96
CA ASN A 2 -34.50 25.55 12.55
C ASN A 2 -33.41 25.26 13.58
N THR A 3 -33.78 24.67 14.71
CA THR A 3 -32.83 24.29 15.76
C THR A 3 -32.50 22.82 15.60
N THR A 4 -31.22 22.49 15.51
CA THR A 4 -30.75 21.11 15.68
C THR A 4 -30.85 20.73 17.16
N THR A 5 -31.50 19.60 17.43
CA THR A 5 -31.67 19.05 18.78
C THR A 5 -30.58 18.02 19.11
N PRO A 6 -30.30 17.78 20.40
CA PRO A 6 -29.36 16.73 20.80
C PRO A 6 -29.72 15.34 20.24
N ALA A 7 -31.01 15.02 20.13
CA ALA A 7 -31.47 13.75 19.57
C ALA A 7 -31.13 13.60 18.07
N GLU A 8 -31.17 14.70 17.31
CA GLU A 8 -30.76 14.69 15.91
C GLU A 8 -29.24 14.47 15.79
N VAL A 9 -28.43 15.13 16.62
CA VAL A 9 -26.98 14.92 16.66
C VAL A 9 -26.63 13.48 17.04
N GLN A 10 -27.32 12.92 18.04
CA GLN A 10 -27.18 11.49 18.41
C GLN A 10 -27.48 10.57 17.22
N GLY A 11 -28.56 10.86 16.47
CA GLY A 11 -28.90 10.12 15.25
C GLY A 11 -27.80 10.20 14.18
N TRP A 12 -27.15 11.36 14.01
CA TRP A 12 -26.01 11.50 13.09
C TRP A 12 -24.79 10.72 13.55
N ILE A 13 -24.48 10.74 14.85
CA ILE A 13 -23.39 9.94 15.44
C ILE A 13 -23.64 8.45 15.20
N ASP A 14 -24.85 7.97 15.51
CA ASP A 14 -25.20 6.57 15.31
C ASP A 14 -25.15 6.16 13.85
N HIS A 15 -25.62 7.02 12.95
CA HIS A 15 -25.54 6.77 11.51
C HIS A 15 -24.09 6.71 11.03
N ALA A 16 -23.23 7.64 11.45
CA ALA A 16 -21.83 7.63 11.08
C ALA A 16 -21.10 6.37 11.58
N ARG A 17 -21.39 5.94 12.81
CA ARG A 17 -20.84 4.70 13.38
C ARG A 17 -21.31 3.46 12.65
N ALA A 18 -22.59 3.39 12.29
CA ALA A 18 -23.15 2.23 11.61
C ALA A 18 -22.63 2.05 10.17
N ASN A 19 -22.05 3.11 9.59
CA ASN A 19 -21.60 3.13 8.19
C ASN A 19 -20.10 3.45 8.03
N ASP A 20 -19.33 3.48 9.13
CA ASP A 20 -17.90 3.82 9.13
C ASP A 20 -17.57 5.17 8.46
N TYR A 21 -18.39 6.19 8.73
CA TYR A 21 -18.22 7.54 8.18
C TYR A 21 -17.49 8.50 9.12
N TRP A 22 -16.77 9.44 8.50
CA TRP A 22 -16.33 10.67 9.18
C TRP A 22 -17.51 11.62 9.35
N LEU A 23 -17.75 12.05 10.60
CA LEU A 23 -18.74 13.08 10.93
C LEU A 23 -18.02 14.35 11.41
N VAL A 24 -18.30 15.48 10.76
CA VAL A 24 -17.82 16.79 11.19
C VAL A 24 -18.98 17.56 11.80
N LEU A 25 -18.90 17.82 13.10
CA LEU A 25 -19.84 18.69 13.82
C LEU A 25 -19.24 20.08 13.97
N MET A 26 -20.02 21.10 13.64
CA MET A 26 -19.61 22.49 13.74
C MET A 26 -20.63 23.26 14.58
N TYR A 27 -20.14 23.89 15.64
CA TYR A 27 -20.93 24.77 16.51
C TYR A 27 -20.52 26.22 16.25
N HIS A 28 -21.47 27.10 15.99
CA HIS A 28 -21.18 28.52 15.77
C HIS A 28 -21.00 29.26 17.10
N GLN A 29 -21.97 29.11 18.01
CA GLN A 29 -21.97 29.71 19.35
C GLN A 29 -22.51 28.69 20.36
N ILE A 30 -21.86 28.63 21.53
CA ILE A 30 -22.32 27.83 22.66
C ILE A 30 -22.66 28.82 23.79
N ASP A 31 -23.91 29.28 23.81
CA ASP A 31 -24.39 30.32 24.72
C ASP A 31 -25.91 30.25 24.91
N TYR A 32 -26.48 31.21 25.63
CA TYR A 32 -27.94 31.37 25.80
C TYR A 32 -28.50 32.49 24.91
N GLY A 33 -27.76 32.88 23.87
CA GLY A 33 -28.14 33.93 22.95
C GLY A 33 -29.35 33.51 22.10
N PRO A 34 -30.23 34.44 21.71
CA PRO A 34 -31.39 34.13 20.87
C PRO A 34 -31.03 33.92 19.38
N GLY A 35 -29.75 33.76 19.06
CA GLY A 35 -29.27 33.62 17.69
C GLY A 35 -29.71 32.30 17.06
N GLU A 36 -30.01 32.32 15.76
CA GLU A 36 -30.47 31.14 15.01
C GLU A 36 -29.45 29.99 14.99
N TYR A 37 -28.17 30.30 15.24
CA TYR A 37 -27.06 29.33 15.21
C TYR A 37 -26.46 29.05 16.60
N SER A 38 -27.17 29.41 17.67
CA SER A 38 -26.74 29.13 19.05
C SER A 38 -27.22 27.76 19.50
N THR A 39 -26.36 27.04 20.24
CA THR A 39 -26.73 25.90 21.07
C THR A 39 -26.46 26.24 22.53
N THR A 40 -27.28 25.74 23.46
CA THR A 40 -27.04 25.97 24.87
C THR A 40 -25.91 25.08 25.39
N PRO A 41 -25.21 25.49 26.45
CA PRO A 41 -24.22 24.65 27.12
C PRO A 41 -24.75 23.26 27.52
N GLU A 42 -26.03 23.14 27.93
CA GLU A 42 -26.64 21.87 28.34
C GLU A 42 -26.86 20.92 27.15
N ASN A 43 -27.27 21.45 25.99
CA ASN A 43 -27.39 20.66 24.78
C ASN A 43 -26.02 20.18 24.31
N PHE A 44 -25.03 21.07 24.27
CA PHE A 44 -23.66 20.72 23.92
C PHE A 44 -23.08 19.66 24.85
N ASP A 45 -23.27 19.80 26.17
CA ASP A 45 -22.82 18.80 27.16
C ASP A 45 -23.49 17.44 26.94
N THR A 46 -24.81 17.42 26.68
CA THR A 46 -25.55 16.20 26.34
C THR A 46 -24.99 15.50 25.10
N GLU A 47 -24.66 16.26 24.06
CA GLU A 47 -24.08 15.75 22.82
C GLU A 47 -22.66 15.19 23.04
N MET A 48 -21.81 15.92 23.78
CA MET A 48 -20.44 15.49 24.07
C MET A 48 -20.41 14.26 24.99
N GLN A 49 -21.30 14.18 25.98
CA GLN A 49 -21.43 12.99 26.85
C GLN A 49 -21.87 11.77 26.05
N TYR A 50 -22.81 11.92 25.13
CA TYR A 50 -23.20 10.83 24.25
C TYR A 50 -22.02 10.36 23.40
N LEU A 51 -21.34 11.28 22.72
CA LEU A 51 -20.17 10.98 21.89
C LEU A 51 -19.09 10.25 22.69
N HIS A 52 -18.76 10.73 23.88
CA HIS A 52 -17.81 10.06 24.78
C HIS A 52 -18.28 8.65 25.18
N GLY A 53 -19.57 8.49 25.51
CA GLY A 53 -20.16 7.19 25.86
C GLY A 53 -20.15 6.17 24.72
N THR A 54 -20.14 6.62 23.46
CA THR A 54 -20.06 5.72 22.30
C THR A 54 -18.69 5.09 22.06
N GLY A 55 -17.63 5.68 22.63
CA GLY A 55 -16.23 5.27 22.40
C GLY A 55 -15.68 5.64 21.01
N VAL A 56 -16.39 6.48 20.25
CA VAL A 56 -15.89 6.99 18.96
C VAL A 56 -14.70 7.92 19.19
N ALA A 57 -13.69 7.80 18.33
CA ALA A 57 -12.53 8.69 18.36
C ALA A 57 -12.95 10.12 17.98
N VAL A 58 -12.65 11.08 18.86
CA VAL A 58 -12.82 12.51 18.58
C VAL A 58 -11.47 13.09 18.22
N LEU A 59 -11.30 13.45 16.95
CA LEU A 59 -10.04 13.91 16.40
C LEU A 59 -10.10 15.39 16.05
N THR A 60 -8.97 16.06 16.20
CA THR A 60 -8.78 17.35 15.54
C THR A 60 -8.74 17.17 14.03
N MET A 61 -9.04 18.24 13.28
CA MET A 61 -8.92 18.22 11.81
C MET A 61 -7.51 17.83 11.34
N GLN A 62 -6.47 18.20 12.10
CA GLN A 62 -5.09 17.83 11.78
C GLN A 62 -4.84 16.32 11.94
N GLN A 63 -5.36 15.70 13.00
CA GLN A 63 -5.26 14.25 13.22
C GLN A 63 -6.07 13.49 12.16
N ALA A 64 -7.29 13.93 11.88
CA ALA A 64 -8.12 13.36 10.82
C ALA A 64 -7.41 13.39 9.46
N LEU A 65 -6.83 14.54 9.12
CA LEU A 65 -6.05 14.69 7.89
C LEU A 65 -4.85 13.75 7.86
N GLN A 66 -4.14 13.55 8.98
CA GLN A 66 -2.99 12.64 9.04
C GLN A 66 -3.39 11.19 8.75
N GLU A 67 -4.55 10.74 9.23
CA GLU A 67 -5.05 9.38 8.99
C GLU A 67 -5.43 9.14 7.54
N ILE A 68 -6.10 10.10 6.89
CA ILE A 68 -6.56 9.93 5.51
C ILE A 68 -5.48 10.26 4.48
N ARG A 69 -4.43 11.00 4.85
CA ARG A 69 -3.42 11.50 3.92
C ARG A 69 -2.81 10.41 3.03
N PRO A 70 -2.39 9.23 3.54
CA PRO A 70 -1.78 8.20 2.69
C PRO A 70 -2.68 7.76 1.53
N TYR A 71 -4.00 7.76 1.70
CA TYR A 71 -4.95 7.34 0.66
C TYR A 71 -5.01 8.26 -0.55
N PHE A 72 -4.48 9.48 -0.44
CA PHE A 72 -4.35 10.41 -1.56
C PHE A 72 -2.92 10.49 -2.09
N GLN A 73 -2.02 9.65 -1.58
CA GLN A 73 -0.64 9.56 -2.04
C GLN A 73 -0.49 8.39 -2.99
N GLN A 74 0.48 8.56 -3.89
CA GLN A 74 1.00 7.49 -4.72
C GLN A 74 2.41 7.15 -4.27
N TYR A 75 2.76 5.89 -4.47
CA TYR A 75 4.05 5.32 -4.13
C TYR A 75 4.65 4.64 -5.36
N THR A 76 5.97 4.64 -5.45
CA THR A 76 6.69 3.97 -6.54
C THR A 76 7.14 2.58 -6.13
N VAL A 77 7.11 1.67 -7.08
CA VAL A 77 7.83 0.39 -7.00
C VAL A 77 8.82 0.37 -8.14
N ASP A 78 10.09 0.55 -7.80
CA ASP A 78 11.22 0.59 -8.71
C ASP A 78 11.97 -0.73 -8.64
N ALA A 79 11.78 -1.56 -9.66
CA ALA A 79 12.42 -2.85 -9.82
C ALA A 79 13.64 -2.77 -10.72
N ALA A 80 14.73 -3.40 -10.30
CA ALA A 80 15.96 -3.47 -11.07
C ALA A 80 16.64 -4.84 -10.94
N VAL A 81 17.41 -5.19 -11.96
CA VAL A 81 18.32 -6.34 -11.91
C VAL A 81 19.65 -5.86 -11.34
N SER A 82 19.96 -6.22 -10.10
CA SER A 82 21.23 -5.85 -9.44
C SER A 82 22.39 -6.76 -9.88
N HIS A 83 22.12 -8.05 -10.15
CA HIS A 83 23.15 -9.00 -10.61
C HIS A 83 22.60 -10.07 -11.57
N GLY A 84 23.48 -10.59 -12.44
CA GLY A 84 23.15 -11.68 -13.36
C GLY A 84 22.50 -11.23 -14.67
N LEU A 85 21.94 -12.19 -15.42
CA LEU A 85 21.26 -11.93 -16.70
C LEU A 85 19.78 -12.31 -16.60
N GLY A 86 18.92 -11.34 -16.93
CA GLY A 86 17.48 -11.46 -16.94
C GLY A 86 16.86 -10.07 -17.04
N SER A 87 15.55 -9.98 -16.85
CA SER A 87 14.81 -8.72 -16.86
C SER A 87 13.71 -8.73 -15.80
N VAL A 88 13.28 -7.54 -15.39
CA VAL A 88 12.11 -7.30 -14.55
C VAL A 88 11.14 -6.41 -15.31
N THR A 89 9.83 -6.65 -15.17
CA THR A 89 8.80 -5.83 -15.82
C THR A 89 7.55 -5.73 -14.93
N PRO A 90 7.00 -4.53 -14.71
CA PRO A 90 7.54 -3.22 -15.07
C PRO A 90 8.82 -2.88 -14.26
N VAL A 91 9.67 -2.00 -14.81
CA VAL A 91 10.84 -1.45 -14.11
C VAL A 91 10.41 -0.40 -13.07
N THR A 92 9.43 0.43 -13.42
CA THR A 92 8.82 1.38 -12.49
C THR A 92 7.32 1.28 -12.64
N GLN A 93 6.62 1.27 -11.51
CA GLN A 93 5.18 1.47 -11.45
C GLN A 93 4.85 2.45 -10.33
N THR A 94 3.77 3.21 -10.53
CA THR A 94 3.26 4.17 -9.56
C THR A 94 1.85 3.72 -9.20
N LEU A 95 1.64 3.47 -7.92
CA LEU A 95 0.42 2.85 -7.41
C LEU A 95 -0.15 3.69 -6.27
N ASP A 96 -1.48 3.73 -6.20
CA ASP A 96 -2.16 4.33 -5.06
C ASP A 96 -1.93 3.50 -3.79
N TYR A 97 -2.05 4.13 -2.62
CA TYR A 97 -1.90 3.46 -1.33
C TYR A 97 -2.78 2.20 -1.20
N LEU A 98 -2.20 1.13 -0.65
CA LEU A 98 -2.80 -0.21 -0.48
C LEU A 98 -3.11 -0.98 -1.76
N GLN A 99 -2.77 -0.46 -2.94
CA GLN A 99 -2.82 -1.27 -4.15
C GLN A 99 -1.75 -2.36 -4.13
N GLN A 100 -2.05 -3.47 -4.80
CA GLN A 100 -1.10 -4.57 -4.98
C GLN A 100 -0.16 -4.25 -6.14
N ALA A 101 1.14 -4.44 -5.93
CA ALA A 101 2.15 -4.37 -6.97
C ALA A 101 2.50 -5.78 -7.45
N SER A 102 2.75 -5.93 -8.75
CA SER A 102 3.30 -7.15 -9.35
C SER A 102 4.53 -6.80 -10.15
N VAL A 103 5.58 -7.60 -10.04
CA VAL A 103 6.81 -7.50 -10.83
C VAL A 103 7.10 -8.87 -11.42
N ASP A 104 7.00 -8.98 -12.74
CA ASP A 104 7.35 -10.18 -13.49
C ASP A 104 8.87 -10.27 -13.60
N LEU A 105 9.43 -11.46 -13.33
CA LEU A 105 10.86 -11.70 -13.35
C LEU A 105 11.18 -12.73 -14.45
N ALA A 106 11.94 -12.33 -15.46
CA ALA A 106 12.33 -13.22 -16.54
C ALA A 106 13.84 -13.48 -16.49
N PRO A 107 14.30 -14.58 -15.84
CA PRO A 107 15.67 -15.03 -15.95
C PRO A 107 16.05 -15.27 -17.41
N ALA A 108 17.28 -14.93 -17.80
CA ALA A 108 17.79 -15.30 -19.11
C ALA A 108 17.94 -16.84 -19.24
N ALA A 109 18.04 -17.34 -20.47
CA ALA A 109 18.17 -18.77 -20.72
C ALA A 109 19.39 -19.37 -19.98
N GLY A 110 19.13 -20.41 -19.17
CA GLY A 110 20.14 -21.05 -18.33
C GLY A 110 20.41 -20.36 -16.99
N CYS A 111 19.59 -19.37 -16.60
CA CYS A 111 19.63 -18.75 -15.27
C CYS A 111 18.37 -19.11 -14.45
N HIS A 112 18.42 -18.81 -13.16
CA HIS A 112 17.28 -18.81 -12.24
C HIS A 112 17.35 -17.58 -11.33
N ILE A 113 16.23 -17.22 -10.70
CA ILE A 113 16.18 -16.17 -9.67
C ILE A 113 17.00 -16.67 -8.47
N SER A 114 18.01 -15.91 -8.06
CA SER A 114 18.87 -16.27 -6.92
C SER A 114 18.59 -15.42 -5.68
N SER A 115 18.08 -14.20 -5.85
CA SER A 115 17.70 -13.31 -4.76
C SER A 115 16.64 -12.31 -5.22
N ILE A 116 15.70 -12.02 -4.33
CA ILE A 116 14.83 -10.84 -4.39
C ILE A 116 15.04 -10.08 -3.09
N LYS A 117 15.32 -8.78 -3.17
CA LYS A 117 15.30 -7.88 -2.02
C LYS A 117 14.31 -6.77 -2.27
N ASP A 118 13.58 -6.40 -1.23
CA ASP A 118 12.68 -5.27 -1.24
C ASP A 118 13.11 -4.31 -0.13
N ASN A 119 13.52 -3.10 -0.51
CA ASN A 119 14.09 -2.12 0.41
C ASN A 119 15.26 -2.69 1.23
N GLY A 120 16.07 -3.53 0.59
CA GLY A 120 17.22 -4.21 1.18
C GLY A 120 16.91 -5.47 1.99
N VAL A 121 15.62 -5.78 2.24
CA VAL A 121 15.20 -6.98 2.98
C VAL A 121 15.05 -8.17 2.02
N SER A 122 15.67 -9.30 2.35
CA SER A 122 15.55 -10.52 1.53
C SER A 122 14.15 -11.12 1.60
N MET A 123 13.58 -11.36 0.43
CA MET A 123 12.25 -11.92 0.24
C MET A 123 12.32 -13.37 -0.24
N THR A 124 11.20 -14.08 -0.12
CA THR A 124 11.03 -15.40 -0.72
C THR A 124 11.10 -15.27 -2.24
N LEU A 125 11.77 -16.22 -2.90
CA LEU A 125 11.80 -16.27 -4.36
C LEU A 125 10.42 -16.63 -4.91
N SER A 126 9.85 -15.75 -5.71
CA SER A 126 8.59 -15.97 -6.42
C SER A 126 8.66 -15.30 -7.80
N ASP A 127 7.83 -15.75 -8.73
CA ASP A 127 7.62 -15.11 -10.03
C ASP A 127 6.13 -15.23 -10.42
N PRO A 128 5.38 -14.12 -10.45
CA PRO A 128 5.82 -12.75 -10.16
C PRO A 128 6.21 -12.53 -8.69
N TYR A 129 6.93 -11.43 -8.43
CA TYR A 129 7.07 -10.87 -7.08
C TYR A 129 5.89 -9.95 -6.78
N LEU A 130 5.14 -10.28 -5.72
CA LEU A 130 3.94 -9.56 -5.32
C LEU A 130 4.20 -8.76 -4.04
N ILE A 131 3.75 -7.50 -4.04
CA ILE A 131 3.64 -6.65 -2.86
C ILE A 131 2.15 -6.43 -2.63
N ASP A 132 1.56 -7.12 -1.65
CA ASP A 132 0.10 -7.14 -1.44
C ASP A 132 -0.49 -5.75 -1.20
N GLN A 133 0.22 -4.90 -0.48
CA GLN A 133 -0.21 -3.54 -0.16
C GLN A 133 0.98 -2.59 -0.16
N VAL A 134 1.06 -1.74 -1.18
CA VAL A 134 2.06 -0.68 -1.25
C VAL A 134 1.71 0.42 -0.26
N ARG A 135 2.60 0.65 0.70
CA ARG A 135 2.42 1.65 1.78
C ARG A 135 3.51 2.72 1.83
N VAL A 136 4.60 2.46 1.13
CA VAL A 136 5.81 3.29 1.00
C VAL A 136 6.38 3.05 -0.38
N ASP A 137 7.39 3.82 -0.78
CA ASP A 137 8.14 3.49 -1.99
C ASP A 137 8.95 2.21 -1.78
N HIS A 138 9.07 1.41 -2.84
CA HIS A 138 9.80 0.15 -2.84
C HIS A 138 10.92 0.15 -3.87
N GLN A 139 12.10 -0.24 -3.43
CA GLN A 139 13.23 -0.57 -4.28
C GLN A 139 13.39 -2.09 -4.33
N VAL A 140 12.95 -2.69 -5.44
CA VAL A 140 13.01 -4.13 -5.65
C VAL A 140 14.27 -4.49 -6.42
N GLU A 141 15.18 -5.19 -5.76
CA GLU A 141 16.46 -5.60 -6.31
C GLU A 141 16.48 -7.11 -6.57
N VAL A 142 16.69 -7.49 -7.83
CA VAL A 142 16.63 -8.87 -8.28
C VAL A 142 18.00 -9.33 -8.74
N SER A 143 18.39 -10.54 -8.34
CA SER A 143 19.59 -11.19 -8.84
C SER A 143 19.26 -12.51 -9.52
N PHE A 144 19.97 -12.79 -10.62
CA PHE A 144 19.93 -14.06 -11.31
C PHE A 144 21.28 -14.77 -11.21
N ALA A 145 21.27 -16.10 -11.14
CA ALA A 145 22.48 -16.93 -11.16
C ALA A 145 22.38 -18.00 -12.26
N PRO A 146 23.51 -18.47 -12.82
CA PRO A 146 23.51 -19.63 -13.72
C PRO A 146 22.96 -20.86 -13.02
N SER A 147 22.09 -21.61 -13.70
CA SER A 147 21.58 -22.88 -13.21
C SER A 147 22.66 -23.96 -13.32
N GLU A 148 22.77 -24.84 -12.33
CA GLU A 148 23.74 -25.93 -12.36
C GLU A 148 23.50 -26.87 -13.55
N PRO A 149 24.57 -27.43 -14.16
CA PRO A 149 24.41 -28.40 -15.23
C PRO A 149 23.82 -29.68 -14.64
N VAL A 150 22.72 -30.16 -15.22
CA VAL A 150 22.25 -31.52 -14.95
C VAL A 150 23.37 -32.47 -15.36
N LEU A 151 24.02 -33.12 -14.38
CA LEU A 151 25.00 -34.17 -14.63
C LEU A 151 24.25 -35.36 -15.24
N SER A 152 24.18 -35.41 -16.57
CA SER A 152 23.73 -36.60 -17.29
C SER A 152 24.80 -37.67 -17.13
N SER A 153 24.45 -38.84 -16.58
CA SER A 153 25.34 -39.99 -16.35
C SER A 153 25.76 -40.71 -17.63
N GLY A 154 25.89 -40.00 -18.75
CA GLY A 154 26.35 -40.52 -20.05
C GLY A 154 27.87 -40.40 -20.24
N PRO A 155 28.44 -41.09 -21.25
CA PRO A 155 29.88 -41.04 -21.51
C PRO A 155 30.34 -39.60 -21.76
N ARG A 156 31.33 -39.12 -20.99
CA ARG A 156 31.91 -37.77 -21.13
C ARG A 156 32.49 -37.56 -22.53
N THR A 157 31.85 -36.75 -23.35
CA THR A 157 32.54 -36.05 -24.44
C THR A 157 33.16 -34.76 -23.90
N ALA A 158 34.44 -34.53 -24.21
CA ALA A 158 35.16 -33.32 -23.83
C ALA A 158 34.65 -32.12 -24.65
N GLY A 159 34.36 -30.99 -23.99
CA GLY A 159 34.20 -29.69 -24.66
C GLY A 159 32.92 -28.90 -24.41
N ARG A 160 32.02 -29.30 -23.49
CA ARG A 160 30.83 -28.48 -23.19
C ARG A 160 31.20 -27.28 -22.31
N PRO A 161 31.06 -26.02 -22.76
CA PRO A 161 31.21 -24.87 -21.88
C PRO A 161 30.26 -25.00 -20.69
N GLY A 162 30.73 -24.59 -19.51
CA GLY A 162 30.00 -24.68 -18.24
C GLY A 162 28.67 -23.93 -18.24
N PRO A 163 27.86 -24.04 -17.17
CA PRO A 163 26.60 -23.30 -17.07
C PRO A 163 26.88 -21.79 -17.15
N SER A 164 26.58 -21.18 -18.28
CA SER A 164 26.62 -19.73 -18.42
C SER A 164 25.25 -19.27 -18.89
N CYS A 165 24.72 -18.29 -18.19
CA CYS A 165 23.60 -17.50 -18.68
C CYS A 165 23.88 -17.03 -20.11
N ARG A 166 22.90 -17.14 -21.00
CA ARG A 166 23.02 -16.70 -22.40
C ARG A 166 22.11 -15.50 -22.63
N THR A 167 22.61 -14.47 -23.31
CA THR A 167 21.76 -13.43 -23.89
C THR A 167 20.87 -14.05 -24.96
N PRO A 168 19.61 -13.61 -25.12
CA PRO A 168 18.76 -14.06 -26.22
C PRO A 168 19.47 -13.73 -27.53
N THR A 169 19.71 -14.74 -28.37
CA THR A 169 20.24 -14.55 -29.72
C THR A 169 19.28 -13.63 -30.47
N ARG A 170 19.70 -12.40 -30.79
CA ARG A 170 18.99 -11.58 -31.78
C ARG A 170 19.00 -12.36 -33.09
N SER A 171 17.83 -12.84 -33.51
CA SER A 171 17.64 -13.32 -34.87
C SER A 171 17.79 -12.10 -35.77
N ALA A 172 18.94 -11.95 -36.42
CA ALA A 172 19.12 -10.95 -37.46
C ALA A 172 18.29 -11.40 -38.68
N CYS A 173 17.35 -10.55 -39.10
CA CYS A 173 16.81 -10.58 -40.46
C CYS A 173 17.79 -9.90 -41.42
#